data_AF-A0A142NPW8-F1
#
_entry.id   AF-A0A142NPW8-F1
#
_cell.length_a   1.000
_cell.length_b   1.000
_cell.length_c   1.000
_cell.angle_alpha   90.00
_cell.angle_beta   90.00
_cell.angle_gamma   90.00
#
_symmetry.space_group_name_H-M   'P 1'
#
loop_
_entity.id
_entity.type
_entity.pdbx_description
1 polymer ?
#
loop_
_entity_poly.entity_id
_entity_poly.type
_entity_poly.pdbx_seq_one_letter_code
_entity_poly.pdbx_strand_id
1 'polypeptide(L)'
;MLKGFRDFILQGNVVELATAVIIGGAFTAIVTAFSDKIINPLIAAVGGAEGPALQIPLKEGVPEATLDIGAVITAAINFLIVAAIVYFIIIVPMNKLNELRKRGAPEEEVPPTTEDLLGDIREILRNQVASPAGPAEGPATDGPIDPNQPPRH
;
A
#
# COMPACT_ATOMS: atom_id res chain seq x y z
N MET A 1 -22.61 23.37 11.13
CA MET A 1 -22.11 22.92 9.81
C MET A 1 -20.59 22.97 9.73
N LEU A 2 -19.93 24.13 9.82
CA LEU A 2 -18.44 24.22 9.75
C LEU A 2 -17.70 23.39 10.82
N LYS A 3 -18.20 23.32 12.06
CA LYS A 3 -17.61 22.47 13.12
C LYS A 3 -17.68 20.97 12.77
N GLY A 4 -18.87 20.47 12.39
CA GLY A 4 -19.03 19.08 12.00
C GLY A 4 -18.26 18.69 10.73
N PHE A 5 -18.06 19.62 9.80
CA PHE A 5 -17.20 19.41 8.63
C PHE A 5 -15.72 19.33 9.01
N ARG A 6 -15.26 20.20 9.92
CA ARG A 6 -13.90 20.12 10.49
C ARG A 6 -13.69 18.79 11.21
N ASP A 7 -14.64 18.38 12.04
CA ASP A 7 -14.55 17.12 12.81
C ASP A 7 -14.52 15.90 11.88
N PHE A 8 -15.23 15.94 10.75
CA PHE A 8 -15.19 14.91 9.71
C PHE A 8 -13.84 14.83 8.98
N ILE A 9 -13.24 15.97 8.63
CA ILE A 9 -11.90 16.01 8.00
C ILE A 9 -10.83 15.55 9.00
N LEU A 10 -10.94 15.93 10.27
CA LEU A 10 -9.97 15.57 11.31
C LEU A 10 -9.99 14.08 11.67
N GLN A 11 -10.91 13.29 11.13
CA GLN A 11 -10.98 11.85 11.33
C GLN A 11 -9.85 11.07 10.63
N GLY A 12 -8.84 11.76 10.08
CA GLY A 12 -7.55 11.23 9.58
C GLY A 12 -7.67 10.54 8.22
N ASN A 13 -8.50 9.51 8.14
CA ASN A 13 -8.72 8.70 6.94
C ASN A 13 -9.19 9.52 5.72
N VAL A 14 -9.98 10.58 5.94
CA VAL A 14 -10.50 11.42 4.84
C VAL A 14 -9.40 12.27 4.21
N VAL A 15 -8.47 12.80 5.01
CA VAL A 15 -7.39 13.67 4.51
C VAL A 15 -6.39 12.86 3.70
N GLU A 16 -6.01 11.67 4.17
CA GLU A 16 -5.10 10.78 3.45
C GLU A 16 -5.68 10.33 2.11
N LEU A 17 -6.94 9.89 2.11
CA LEU A 17 -7.63 9.50 0.87
C LEU A 17 -7.82 10.68 -0.09
N ALA A 18 -8.21 11.86 0.41
CA ALA A 18 -8.35 13.06 -0.41
C ALA A 18 -7.01 13.47 -1.04
N THR A 19 -5.94 13.42 -0.26
CA THR A 19 -4.58 13.76 -0.74
C THR A 19 -4.13 12.77 -1.83
N ALA A 20 -4.37 11.47 -1.63
CA ALA A 20 -4.04 10.45 -2.62
C ALA A 20 -4.76 10.69 -3.95
N VAL A 21 -6.06 11.03 -3.92
CA VAL A 21 -6.85 11.31 -5.13
C VAL A 21 -6.36 12.58 -5.84
N ILE A 22 -6.06 13.66 -5.09
CA ILE A 22 -5.58 14.91 -5.67
C ILE A 22 -4.21 14.72 -6.35
N ILE A 23 -3.28 14.04 -5.68
CA ILE A 23 -1.94 13.77 -6.23
C ILE A 23 -2.04 12.85 -7.45
N GLY A 24 -2.85 11.78 -7.38
CA GLY A 24 -3.08 10.88 -8.50
C GLY A 24 -3.64 11.59 -9.73
N GLY A 25 -4.62 12.47 -9.53
CA GLY A 25 -5.19 13.30 -10.60
C GLY A 25 -4.19 14.28 -11.20
N ALA A 26 -3.44 15.01 -10.36
CA ALA A 26 -2.43 15.97 -10.81
C ALA A 26 -1.30 15.28 -11.60
N PHE A 27 -0.83 14.12 -11.14
CA PHE A 27 0.21 13.36 -11.83
C PHE A 27 -0.28 12.84 -13.18
N THR A 28 -1.51 12.29 -13.23
CA THR A 28 -2.13 11.84 -14.48
C THR A 28 -2.24 12.99 -15.48
N ALA A 29 -2.64 14.19 -15.03
CA ALA A 29 -2.73 15.37 -15.90
C ALA A 29 -1.38 15.76 -16.51
N ILE A 30 -0.28 15.68 -15.74
CA ILE A 30 1.08 15.95 -16.25
C ILE A 30 1.47 14.94 -17.32
N VAL A 31 1.23 13.64 -17.08
CA VAL A 31 1.62 12.60 -18.05
C VAL A 31 0.75 12.69 -19.31
N THR A 32 -0.55 12.93 -19.17
CA THR A 32 -1.44 13.17 -20.31
C THR A 32 -0.99 14.38 -21.11
N ALA A 33 -0.67 15.50 -20.46
CA ALA A 33 -0.16 16.69 -21.16
C ALA A 33 1.17 16.39 -21.89
N PHE A 34 2.07 15.62 -21.29
CA PHE A 34 3.30 15.21 -21.94
C PHE A 34 3.04 14.31 -23.15
N SER A 35 2.18 13.30 -23.00
CA SER A 35 1.80 12.43 -24.12
C SER A 35 1.15 13.23 -25.25
N ASP A 36 0.16 14.05 -24.93
CA ASP A 36 -0.61 14.80 -25.91
C ASP A 36 0.22 15.85 -26.66
N LYS A 37 1.18 16.48 -25.97
CA LYS A 37 1.97 17.58 -26.56
C LYS A 37 3.28 17.13 -27.17
N ILE A 38 3.82 15.97 -26.77
CA ILE A 38 5.13 15.50 -27.24
C ILE A 38 4.98 14.19 -28.02
N ILE A 39 4.29 13.19 -27.46
CA ILE A 39 4.18 11.86 -28.06
C ILE A 39 3.19 11.85 -29.24
N ASN A 40 1.99 12.42 -29.08
CA ASN A 40 0.99 12.42 -30.15
C ASN A 40 1.50 13.13 -31.42
N PRO A 41 2.17 14.30 -31.35
CA PRO A 41 2.75 14.93 -32.53
C PRO A 41 3.88 14.11 -33.17
N LEU A 42 4.69 13.40 -32.37
CA LEU A 42 5.73 12.50 -32.90
C LEU A 42 5.12 11.29 -33.62
N ILE A 43 4.08 10.69 -33.05
CA ILE A 43 3.33 9.59 -33.68
C ILE A 43 2.67 10.09 -34.97
N ALA A 44 2.05 11.28 -34.94
CA ALA A 44 1.45 11.89 -36.13
C ALA A 44 2.49 12.19 -37.21
N ALA A 45 3.68 12.67 -36.82
CA ALA A 45 4.77 12.95 -37.75
C ALA A 45 5.31 11.67 -38.43
N VAL A 46 5.41 10.56 -37.69
CA VAL A 46 5.87 9.26 -38.22
C VAL A 46 4.76 8.52 -38.95
N GLY A 47 3.49 8.71 -38.55
CA GLY A 47 2.30 8.14 -39.16
C GLY A 47 1.88 8.81 -40.47
N GLY A 48 2.55 9.89 -40.87
CA GLY A 48 2.23 10.69 -42.05
C GLY A 48 1.48 11.98 -41.68
N ALA A 49 1.97 13.10 -42.20
CA ALA A 49 1.55 14.48 -41.91
C ALA A 49 0.12 14.86 -42.35
N GLU A 50 -0.71 13.89 -42.71
CA GLU A 50 -2.12 14.07 -43.03
C GLU A 50 -2.86 12.90 -42.39
N GLY A 51 -3.72 13.14 -41.39
CA GLY A 51 -4.69 12.10 -41.00
C GLY A 51 -5.49 11.74 -42.25
N PRO A 52 -5.46 10.47 -42.72
CA PRO A 52 -6.40 9.46 -42.25
C PRO A 52 -5.88 8.02 -42.51
N ALA A 53 -4.78 7.58 -41.91
CA ALA A 53 -4.41 6.16 -42.04
C ALA A 53 -5.37 5.24 -41.25
N LEU A 54 -6.12 5.79 -40.30
CA LEU A 54 -6.84 5.01 -39.30
C LEU A 54 -8.21 5.56 -38.89
N GLN A 55 -8.66 6.67 -39.47
CA GLN A 55 -10.02 7.19 -39.27
C GLN A 55 -10.94 6.63 -40.36
N ILE A 56 -11.66 5.57 -40.04
CA ILE A 56 -12.62 4.96 -40.96
C ILE A 56 -13.97 5.64 -40.74
N PRO A 57 -14.54 6.38 -41.71
CA PRO A 57 -15.88 6.94 -41.57
C PRO A 57 -16.91 5.80 -41.58
N LEU A 58 -17.74 5.71 -40.54
CA LEU A 58 -18.82 4.73 -40.44
C LEU A 58 -20.05 5.15 -41.27
N LYS A 59 -20.17 6.44 -41.60
CA LYS A 59 -21.30 6.99 -42.36
C LYS A 59 -20.86 8.18 -43.20
N GLU A 60 -21.12 8.13 -44.51
CA GLU A 60 -20.88 9.27 -45.40
C GLU A 60 -21.69 10.50 -44.95
N GLY A 61 -21.01 11.64 -44.81
CA GLY A 61 -21.63 12.92 -44.48
C GLY A 61 -21.78 13.23 -42.99
N VAL A 62 -21.36 12.34 -42.07
CA VAL A 62 -21.33 12.63 -40.62
C VAL A 62 -19.87 12.68 -40.15
N PRO A 63 -19.25 13.87 -40.00
CA PRO A 63 -17.85 14.00 -39.63
C PRO A 63 -17.52 13.45 -38.23
N GLU A 64 -18.51 13.33 -37.35
CA GLU A 64 -18.34 12.79 -35.98
C GLU A 64 -18.41 11.25 -35.90
N ALA A 65 -18.79 10.57 -36.98
CA ALA A 65 -18.90 9.11 -37.01
C ALA A 65 -17.66 8.48 -37.67
N THR A 66 -16.48 8.68 -37.07
CA THR A 66 -15.23 8.08 -37.52
C THR A 66 -14.66 7.14 -36.46
N LEU A 67 -14.19 5.96 -36.89
CA LEU A 67 -13.44 5.05 -36.03
C LEU A 67 -11.98 5.46 -36.08
N ASP A 68 -11.45 6.07 -35.02
CA ASP A 68 -10.05 6.51 -34.95
C ASP A 68 -9.17 5.45 -34.26
N ILE A 69 -8.56 4.56 -35.06
CA ILE A 69 -7.63 3.56 -34.53
C ILE A 69 -6.32 4.23 -34.06
N GLY A 70 -5.99 5.42 -34.57
CA GLY A 70 -4.82 6.19 -34.14
C GLY A 70 -4.96 6.67 -32.70
N ALA A 71 -6.17 7.11 -32.32
CA ALA A 71 -6.49 7.47 -30.95
C ALA A 71 -6.33 6.29 -29.97
N VAL A 72 -6.69 5.08 -30.38
CA VAL A 72 -6.54 3.87 -29.55
C VAL A 72 -5.06 3.52 -29.34
N ILE A 73 -4.25 3.55 -30.39
CA ILE A 73 -2.81 3.30 -30.31
C ILE A 73 -2.14 4.35 -29.41
N THR A 74 -2.53 5.61 -29.59
CA THR A 74 -2.06 6.72 -28.78
C THR A 74 -2.40 6.53 -27.29
N ALA A 75 -3.65 6.15 -26.99
CA ALA A 75 -4.08 5.85 -25.63
C ALA A 75 -3.30 4.69 -25.01
N ALA A 76 -3.01 3.63 -25.79
CA ALA A 76 -2.21 2.49 -25.33
C ALA A 76 -0.76 2.88 -25.03
N ILE A 77 -0.14 3.72 -25.87
CA ILE A 77 1.21 4.24 -25.64
C ILE A 77 1.24 5.12 -24.40
N ASN A 78 0.26 6.02 -24.23
CA ASN A 78 0.14 6.85 -23.05
C ASN A 78 0.02 6.00 -21.77
N PHE A 79 -0.84 4.97 -21.79
CA PHE A 79 -0.97 4.03 -20.68
C PHE A 79 0.37 3.34 -20.33
N LEU A 80 1.12 2.87 -21.33
CA LEU A 80 2.44 2.27 -21.11
C LEU A 80 3.45 3.25 -20.51
N ILE A 81 3.45 4.52 -20.96
CA ILE A 81 4.33 5.56 -20.42
C ILE A 81 3.99 5.84 -18.96
N VAL A 82 2.71 6.05 -18.62
CA VAL A 82 2.26 6.25 -17.24
C VAL A 82 2.70 5.07 -16.37
N ALA A 83 2.42 3.84 -16.81
CA ALA A 83 2.77 2.63 -16.09
C ALA A 83 4.29 2.50 -15.88
N ALA A 84 5.10 2.80 -16.90
CA ALA A 84 6.55 2.77 -16.82
C ALA A 84 7.10 3.79 -15.81
N ILE A 85 6.58 5.03 -15.81
CA ILE A 85 7.02 6.06 -14.86
C ILE A 85 6.61 5.69 -13.44
N VAL A 86 5.37 5.26 -13.22
CA VAL A 86 4.89 4.83 -11.89
C VAL A 86 5.73 3.66 -11.37
N TYR A 87 6.02 2.68 -12.23
CA TYR A 87 6.85 1.55 -11.88
C TYR A 87 8.27 1.99 -11.48
N PHE A 88 8.91 2.84 -12.29
CA PHE A 88 10.30 3.24 -12.06
C PHE A 88 10.47 4.21 -10.89
N ILE A 89 9.53 5.14 -10.68
CA ILE A 89 9.61 6.16 -9.63
C ILE A 89 9.05 5.69 -8.28
N ILE A 90 8.03 4.83 -8.26
CA ILE A 90 7.41 4.38 -7.02
C ILE A 90 7.80 2.94 -6.70
N ILE A 91 7.57 2.01 -7.62
CA ILE A 91 7.71 0.57 -7.32
C ILE A 91 9.17 0.15 -7.18
N VAL A 92 10.06 0.56 -8.09
CA VAL A 92 11.49 0.21 -8.02
C VAL A 92 12.15 0.68 -6.72
N PRO A 93 12.05 1.96 -6.30
CA PRO A 93 12.65 2.39 -5.04
C PRO A 93 11.97 1.76 -3.82
N MET A 94 10.65 1.55 -3.85
CA MET A 94 9.95 0.86 -2.75
C MET A 94 10.44 -0.58 -2.61
N ASN A 95 10.58 -1.30 -3.72
CA ASN A 95 11.13 -2.66 -3.74
C ASN A 95 12.57 -2.69 -3.25
N LYS A 96 13.40 -1.74 -3.69
CA LYS A 96 14.79 -1.61 -3.25
C LYS A 96 14.89 -1.28 -1.76
N LEU A 97 14.05 -0.39 -1.24
CA LEU A 97 14.02 -0.06 0.18
C LEU A 97 13.55 -1.24 1.03
N ASN A 98 12.55 -1.98 0.57
CA ASN A 98 12.09 -3.22 1.22
C ASN A 98 13.17 -4.31 1.22
N GLU A 99 13.96 -4.43 0.14
CA GLU A 99 15.08 -5.36 0.06
C GLU A 99 16.23 -4.96 1.00
N LEU A 100 16.48 -3.66 1.17
CA LEU A 100 17.46 -3.12 2.12
C LEU A 100 17.02 -3.30 3.58
N ARG A 101 15.75 -3.03 3.91
CA ARG A 101 15.16 -3.33 5.23
C ARG A 101 15.27 -4.82 5.59
N LYS A 102 15.18 -5.70 4.61
CA LYS A 102 15.37 -7.16 4.80
C LYS A 102 16.83 -7.58 4.98
N ARG A 103 17.82 -6.74 4.62
CA ARG A 103 19.26 -7.11 4.63
C ARG A 103 20.10 -6.39 5.69
N GLY A 104 19.65 -5.30 6.27
CA GLY A 104 20.43 -4.60 7.29
C GLY A 104 19.62 -3.58 8.08
N ALA A 105 19.69 -3.71 9.41
CA ALA A 105 19.24 -2.75 10.42
C ALA A 105 17.74 -2.77 10.78
N PRO A 106 17.45 -2.55 12.08
CA PRO A 106 16.27 -3.04 12.82
C PRO A 106 15.00 -2.33 12.38
N GLU A 107 13.84 -2.98 12.61
CA GLU A 107 12.50 -2.42 12.44
C GLU A 107 12.52 -0.89 12.66
N GLU A 108 12.33 -0.12 11.60
CA GLU A 108 11.72 1.19 11.75
C GLU A 108 10.44 0.93 12.53
N GLU A 109 10.25 1.59 13.68
CA GLU A 109 9.07 1.47 14.54
C GLU A 109 7.82 1.91 13.77
N VAL A 110 7.37 1.09 12.83
CA VAL A 110 5.97 1.05 12.45
C VAL A 110 5.30 0.54 13.73
N PRO A 111 4.33 1.27 14.31
CA PRO A 111 3.61 0.75 15.45
C PRO A 111 3.10 -0.64 15.07
N PRO A 112 3.34 -1.67 15.92
CA PRO A 112 3.04 -3.04 15.57
C PRO A 112 1.58 -3.11 15.15
N THR A 113 1.33 -3.74 14.01
CA THR A 113 -0.03 -3.90 13.55
C THR A 113 -0.78 -4.79 14.53
N THR A 114 -2.11 -4.70 14.55
CA THR A 114 -2.93 -5.59 15.39
C THR A 114 -2.60 -7.06 15.13
N GLU A 115 -2.24 -7.39 13.89
CA GLU A 115 -1.86 -8.74 13.47
C GLU A 115 -0.53 -9.18 14.08
N ASP A 116 0.46 -8.28 14.14
CA ASP A 116 1.76 -8.53 14.78
C ASP A 116 1.57 -8.76 16.29
N LEU A 117 0.78 -7.91 16.96
CA LEU A 117 0.47 -8.05 18.39
C LEU A 117 -0.27 -9.34 18.70
N LEU A 118 -1.21 -9.75 17.84
CA LEU A 118 -1.90 -11.03 17.98
C LEU A 118 -0.94 -12.22 17.76
N GLY A 119 0.04 -12.06 16.88
CA GLY A 119 1.15 -13.01 16.69
C GLY A 119 1.96 -13.19 17.97
N ASP A 120 2.41 -12.07 18.57
CA ASP A 120 3.16 -12.06 19.82
C ASP A 120 2.36 -12.66 20.97
N ILE A 121 1.08 -12.28 21.12
CA ILE A 121 0.18 -12.85 22.15
C ILE A 121 0.03 -14.36 21.95
N ARG A 122 -0.15 -14.82 20.70
CA ARG A 122 -0.27 -16.25 20.40
C ARG A 122 1.01 -17.01 20.77
N GLU A 123 2.18 -16.42 20.51
CA GLU A 123 3.46 -17.02 20.87
C GLU A 123 3.65 -17.08 22.39
N ILE A 124 3.35 -15.99 23.12
CA ILE A 124 3.41 -15.93 24.59
C ILE A 124 2.46 -16.97 25.21
N LEU A 125 1.23 -17.08 24.70
CA LEU A 125 0.26 -18.08 25.15
C LEU A 125 0.71 -19.51 24.84
N ARG A 126 1.30 -19.74 23.66
CA ARG A 126 1.86 -21.04 23.30
C ARG A 126 3.00 -21.43 24.24
N ASN A 127 3.88 -20.49 24.59
CA ASN A 127 5.01 -20.72 25.49
C ASN A 127 4.56 -20.96 26.95
N GLN A 128 3.46 -20.33 27.38
CA GLN A 128 2.83 -20.63 28.68
C GLN A 128 2.18 -22.02 28.70
N VAL A 129 1.44 -22.38 27.65
CA VAL A 129 0.77 -23.69 27.56
C VAL A 129 1.77 -24.83 27.33
N ALA A 130 2.89 -24.55 26.65
CA ALA A 130 3.95 -25.53 26.36
C ALA A 130 5.01 -25.63 27.47
N SER A 131 4.93 -24.84 28.55
CA SER A 131 5.71 -25.08 29.77
C SER A 131 4.95 -26.02 30.70
N PRO A 132 5.27 -27.33 30.73
CA PRO A 132 4.74 -28.20 31.77
C PRO A 132 5.53 -27.89 33.04
N ALA A 133 4.84 -27.40 34.07
CA ALA A 133 5.24 -27.46 35.48
C ALA A 133 6.77 -27.50 35.78
N GLY A 134 7.39 -26.33 35.95
CA GLY A 134 8.59 -26.24 36.79
C GLY A 134 8.24 -26.61 38.23
N PRO A 135 9.14 -27.28 38.98
CA PRO A 135 8.77 -28.15 40.09
C PRO A 135 7.95 -27.43 41.15
N ALA A 136 6.81 -28.02 41.50
CA ALA A 136 6.09 -27.69 42.71
C ALA A 136 7.06 -27.86 43.88
N GLU A 137 7.56 -26.75 44.41
CA GLU A 137 7.95 -26.64 45.80
C GLU A 137 6.71 -27.05 46.60
N GLY A 138 6.71 -28.31 47.05
CA GLY A 138 5.58 -28.87 47.79
C GLY A 138 5.29 -28.00 49.00
N PRO A 139 4.01 -27.77 49.37
CA PRO A 139 3.72 -27.13 50.63
C PRO A 139 4.33 -28.01 51.72
N ALA A 140 5.23 -27.44 52.51
CA ALA A 140 5.78 -28.09 53.69
C ALA A 140 4.59 -28.67 54.48
N THR A 141 4.52 -30.00 54.53
CA THR A 141 3.58 -30.68 55.39
C THR A 141 4.03 -30.39 56.81
N ASP A 142 3.44 -29.36 57.41
CA ASP A 142 3.43 -29.21 58.85
C ASP A 142 2.74 -30.47 59.39
N GLY A 143 3.56 -31.39 59.89
CA GLY A 143 3.07 -32.54 60.62
C GLY A 143 2.31 -32.09 61.87
N PRO A 144 1.53 -32.97 62.51
CA PRO A 144 0.80 -32.61 63.72
C PRO A 144 1.77 -32.02 64.75
N ILE A 145 1.49 -30.81 65.24
CA ILE A 145 2.27 -30.17 66.29
C ILE A 145 2.23 -31.07 67.52
N ASP A 146 3.37 -31.68 67.86
CA ASP A 146 3.56 -32.43 69.09
C ASP A 146 3.57 -31.45 70.28
N PRO A 147 2.59 -31.50 71.19
CA PRO A 147 2.51 -30.58 72.34
C PRO A 147 3.70 -30.71 73.32
N ASN A 148 4.52 -31.76 73.20
CA ASN A 148 5.60 -32.06 74.14
C ASN A 148 7.01 -31.73 73.62
N GLN A 149 7.15 -30.98 72.52
CA GLN A 149 8.48 -30.62 72.02
C GLN A 149 9.04 -29.37 72.75
N PRO A 150 10.20 -29.46 73.44
CA PRO A 150 10.75 -28.31 74.16
C PRO A 150 11.30 -27.24 73.19
N PRO A 151 11.30 -25.96 73.59
CA PRO A 151 11.68 -24.85 72.73
C PRO A 151 13.16 -24.96 72.33
N ARG A 152 13.43 -24.88 71.03
CA ARG A 152 14.81 -24.76 70.53
C ARG A 152 15.28 -23.31 70.68
N HIS A 153 16.46 -23.13 71.25
CA HIS A 153 17.16 -21.86 71.41
C HIS A 153 17.52 -21.21 70.07
#